data_AF-A0A3Q0F350-F1
#
_entry.id   AF-A0A3Q0F350-F1
#
_cell.length_a   1.000
_cell.length_b   1.000
_cell.length_c   1.000
_cell.angle_alpha   90.00
_cell.angle_beta   90.00
_cell.angle_gamma   90.00
#
_symmetry.space_group_name_H-M   'P 1'
#
loop_
_entity.id
_entity.type
_entity.pdbx_description
1 polymer ?
#
loop_
_entity_poly.entity_id
_entity_poly.type
_entity_poly.pdbx_seq_one_letter_code
_entity_poly.pdbx_strand_id
1 'polypeptide(L)'
;MWRESAFLVILLFRLHQISATKHYVHACPLSSCGKLTNITHPFRLKGDPDRCGDHRYELTCENNVTILSLYSGKYNVQAINYNNFTIRVVDPGVRQSNCSSIPLYFLSRSNFSDSYNFLEIDMDAYQTTQERLSEPIYFNHIRMREVLSKPVSEHVVFMNCNHTVSDNGKYVDTAPCVNWHSKGYTYAIAGDLIAEELEVGCNVKLVTPTSWWGLNTPQYSYSEMHKALAYGFEISWMNRACQDICANSMDSSMDGSCIWDTSGRLDCSLNCHRFLSILSICEMRLRNQILCKAICMYVKQVQKNPE
;
A
#
# COMPACT_ATOMS: atom_id res chain seq x y z
N MET A 1 58.79 33.54 27.50
CA MET A 1 58.04 33.53 26.22
C MET A 1 57.65 32.13 25.72
N TRP A 2 58.15 31.02 26.28
CA TRP A 2 57.80 29.65 25.84
C TRP A 2 56.67 28.97 26.67
N ARG A 3 56.47 29.38 27.92
CA ARG A 3 55.40 28.84 28.80
C ARG A 3 54.00 29.28 28.34
N GLU A 4 53.83 30.57 28.03
CA GLU A 4 52.57 31.16 27.53
C GLU A 4 52.08 30.45 26.25
N SER A 5 52.98 30.19 25.30
CA SER A 5 52.68 29.51 24.04
C SER A 5 52.27 28.05 24.23
N ALA A 6 52.84 27.35 25.21
CA ALA A 6 52.47 25.97 25.53
C ALA A 6 51.05 25.90 26.14
N PHE A 7 50.67 26.87 26.96
CA PHE A 7 49.32 26.94 27.52
C PHE A 7 48.25 27.20 26.45
N LEU A 8 48.54 28.05 25.46
CA LEU A 8 47.66 28.28 24.31
C LEU A 8 47.47 27.02 23.46
N VAL A 9 48.54 26.27 23.19
CA VAL A 9 48.45 25.01 22.43
C VAL A 9 47.65 23.95 23.19
N ILE A 10 47.82 23.84 24.52
CA ILE A 10 47.04 22.92 25.36
C ILE A 10 45.56 23.33 25.42
N LEU A 11 45.26 24.63 25.53
CA LEU A 11 43.89 25.15 25.48
C LEU A 11 43.22 24.89 24.13
N LEU A 12 43.94 25.07 23.02
CA LEU A 12 43.45 24.77 21.68
C LEU A 12 43.22 23.26 21.46
N PHE A 13 44.08 22.41 22.03
CA PHE A 13 43.88 20.95 22.04
C PHE A 13 42.68 20.54 22.92
N ARG A 14 42.47 21.19 24.07
CA ARG A 14 41.29 20.95 24.93
C ARG A 14 39.99 21.46 24.28
N LEU A 15 40.03 22.58 23.56
CA LEU A 15 38.90 23.11 22.77
C LEU A 15 38.55 22.21 21.58
N HIS A 16 39.55 21.62 20.90
CA HIS A 16 39.31 20.61 19.85
C HIS A 16 38.67 19.33 20.38
N GLN A 17 38.91 18.96 21.65
CA GLN A 17 38.25 17.81 22.28
C GLN A 17 36.82 18.11 22.75
N ILE A 18 36.46 19.39 22.95
CA ILE A 18 35.07 19.80 23.27
C ILE A 18 34.22 19.88 21.99
N SER A 19 34.82 20.15 20.83
CA SER A 19 34.10 20.23 19.55
C SER A 19 33.87 18.88 18.86
N ALA A 20 34.29 17.77 19.45
CA ALA A 20 33.89 16.43 19.04
C ALA A 20 32.64 16.00 19.81
N THR A 21 31.55 16.76 19.67
CA THR A 21 30.22 16.20 19.94
C THR A 21 30.05 15.03 18.99
N LYS A 22 30.23 13.81 19.51
CA LYS A 22 29.79 12.58 18.85
C LYS A 22 28.38 12.87 18.33
N HIS A 23 28.22 12.94 17.01
CA HIS A 23 26.92 12.78 16.38
C HIS A 23 26.45 11.37 16.75
N TYR A 24 25.83 11.24 17.93
CA TYR A 24 24.98 10.11 18.20
C TYR A 24 23.82 10.27 17.21
N VAL A 25 23.95 9.64 16.05
CA VAL A 25 22.77 9.21 15.29
C VAL A 25 22.04 8.30 16.26
N HIS A 26 21.12 8.87 17.02
CA HIS A 26 20.36 8.11 18.00
C HIS A 26 19.54 7.09 17.21
N ALA A 27 20.01 5.84 17.23
CA ALA A 27 19.32 4.73 16.60
C ALA A 27 17.88 4.66 17.10
N CYS A 28 16.94 4.46 16.19
CA CYS A 28 15.55 4.22 16.56
C CYS A 28 15.45 2.88 17.30
N PRO A 29 14.82 2.83 18.49
CA PRO A 29 14.57 1.57 19.16
C PRO A 29 13.63 0.71 18.31
N LEU A 30 13.77 -0.60 18.40
CA LEU A 30 12.81 -1.53 17.80
C LEU A 30 11.50 -1.50 18.60
N SER A 31 10.39 -1.26 17.92
CA SER A 31 9.07 -1.23 18.53
C SER A 31 8.40 -2.60 18.43
N SER A 32 7.59 -2.95 19.44
CA SER A 32 6.85 -4.22 19.46
C SER A 32 5.55 -4.10 20.25
N CYS A 33 4.54 -4.86 19.84
CA CYS A 33 3.25 -4.95 20.52
C CYS A 33 2.57 -6.28 20.16
N GLY A 34 2.14 -7.04 21.17
CA GLY A 34 1.43 -8.29 20.95
C GLY A 34 2.26 -9.32 20.18
N LYS A 35 1.67 -9.78 19.08
CA LYS A 35 2.30 -10.76 18.17
C LYS A 35 3.36 -10.14 17.26
N LEU A 36 3.41 -8.80 17.15
CA LEU A 36 4.35 -8.09 16.30
C LEU A 36 5.59 -7.70 17.12
N THR A 37 6.70 -8.38 16.86
CA THR A 37 7.95 -8.19 17.60
C THR A 37 8.94 -7.24 16.92
N ASN A 38 8.69 -6.87 15.65
CA ASN A 38 9.59 -6.07 14.85
C ASN A 38 8.80 -5.02 14.04
N ILE A 39 8.41 -3.95 14.71
CA ILE A 39 7.78 -2.78 14.10
C ILE A 39 8.89 -1.76 13.84
N THR A 40 9.18 -1.54 12.57
CA THR A 40 10.19 -0.60 12.07
C THR A 40 9.59 0.34 11.04
N HIS A 41 10.37 1.38 10.69
CA HIS A 41 10.08 2.31 9.60
C HIS A 41 9.54 1.58 8.35
N PRO A 42 8.44 2.05 7.72
CA PRO A 42 7.78 3.34 7.97
C PRO A 42 6.85 3.35 9.19
N PHE A 43 6.49 2.19 9.73
CA PHE A 43 5.59 2.10 10.87
C PHE A 43 6.24 2.60 12.15
N ARG A 44 5.39 3.16 13.03
CA ARG A 44 5.74 3.54 14.40
C ARG A 44 4.59 3.22 15.34
N LEU A 45 4.89 2.98 16.61
CA LEU A 45 3.88 2.98 17.66
C LEU A 45 3.63 4.40 18.15
N LYS A 46 2.40 4.68 18.55
CA LYS A 46 2.05 5.91 19.24
C LYS A 46 2.91 6.06 20.50
N GLY A 47 3.66 7.16 20.56
CA GLY A 47 4.64 7.42 21.63
C GLY A 47 6.09 7.13 21.26
N ASP A 48 6.36 6.52 20.10
CA ASP A 48 7.72 6.44 19.56
C ASP A 48 8.27 7.86 19.30
N PRO A 49 9.60 8.08 19.40
CA PRO A 49 10.19 9.39 19.13
C PRO A 49 9.86 9.89 17.73
N ASP A 50 9.64 11.20 17.56
CA ASP A 50 9.16 11.77 16.28
C ASP A 50 10.05 11.51 15.07
N ARG A 51 11.35 11.30 15.29
CA ARG A 51 12.30 10.93 14.23
C ARG A 51 12.22 9.47 13.79
N CYS A 52 11.39 8.64 14.43
CA CYS A 52 11.33 7.20 14.22
C CYS A 52 9.99 6.81 13.60
N GLY A 53 10.04 6.40 12.33
CA GLY A 53 8.87 6.10 11.51
C GLY A 53 8.16 7.35 11.00
N ASP A 54 7.24 7.13 10.07
CA ASP A 54 6.43 8.17 9.42
C ASP A 54 5.08 8.25 10.14
N HIS A 55 4.64 9.48 10.48
CA HIS A 55 3.40 9.74 11.20
C HIS A 55 2.15 9.24 10.45
N ARG A 56 2.21 9.12 9.12
CA ARG A 56 1.11 8.55 8.32
C ARG A 56 0.92 7.04 8.54
N TYR A 57 1.91 6.37 9.12
CA TYR A 57 1.93 4.94 9.42
C TYR A 57 1.95 4.65 10.93
N GLU A 58 1.34 5.54 11.73
CA GLU A 58 1.23 5.36 13.18
C GLU A 58 0.24 4.22 13.53
N LEU A 59 0.71 3.30 14.38
CA LEU A 59 -0.05 2.20 14.96
C LEU A 59 -0.28 2.45 16.45
N THR A 60 -1.39 1.94 16.97
CA THR A 60 -1.68 1.99 18.41
C THR A 60 -1.57 0.59 19.02
N CYS A 61 -1.15 0.50 20.28
CA CYS A 61 -1.09 -0.76 21.02
C CYS A 61 -2.15 -0.73 22.13
N GLU A 62 -3.24 -1.46 21.96
CA GLU A 62 -4.34 -1.54 22.91
C GLU A 62 -4.43 -2.97 23.46
N ASN A 63 -4.26 -3.16 24.78
CA ASN A 63 -4.34 -4.48 25.43
C ASN A 63 -3.48 -5.57 24.77
N ASN A 64 -2.24 -5.24 24.41
CA ASN A 64 -1.31 -6.14 23.72
C ASN A 64 -1.78 -6.56 22.30
N VAL A 65 -2.64 -5.74 21.67
CA VAL A 65 -3.07 -5.88 20.29
C VAL A 65 -2.68 -4.62 19.52
N THR A 66 -1.99 -4.80 18.40
CA THR A 66 -1.64 -3.69 17.50
C THR A 66 -2.84 -3.33 16.63
N ILE A 67 -3.23 -2.06 16.62
CA ILE A 67 -4.39 -1.53 15.93
C ILE A 67 -3.94 -0.51 14.88
N LEU A 68 -4.42 -0.70 13.65
CA LEU A 68 -4.34 0.28 12.58
C LEU A 68 -5.69 1.00 12.46
N SER A 69 -5.66 2.33 12.44
CA SER A 69 -6.85 3.13 12.14
C SER A 69 -6.85 3.48 10.66
N LEU A 70 -7.91 3.13 9.93
CA LEU A 70 -8.11 3.46 8.53
C LEU A 70 -9.45 4.19 8.39
N TYR A 71 -9.40 5.46 8.00
CA TYR A 71 -10.60 6.31 7.87
C TYR A 71 -11.43 6.29 9.17
N SER A 72 -12.65 5.74 9.13
CA SER A 72 -13.55 5.59 10.27
C SER A 72 -13.43 4.25 11.02
N GLY A 73 -12.58 3.33 10.56
CA GLY A 73 -12.44 1.97 11.08
C GLY A 73 -11.16 1.73 11.88
N LYS A 74 -11.23 0.78 12.82
CA LYS A 74 -10.10 0.26 13.58
C LYS A 74 -9.91 -1.23 13.28
N TYR A 75 -8.72 -1.62 12.84
CA TYR A 75 -8.43 -2.97 12.40
C TYR A 75 -7.30 -3.59 13.22
N ASN A 76 -7.43 -4.87 13.54
CA ASN A 76 -6.40 -5.61 14.26
C ASN A 76 -5.30 -6.03 13.28
N VAL A 77 -4.08 -5.55 13.50
CA VAL A 77 -2.94 -5.91 12.65
C VAL A 77 -2.51 -7.36 12.92
N GLN A 78 -2.48 -8.17 11.86
CA GLN A 78 -2.09 -9.57 11.93
C GLN A 78 -0.64 -9.80 11.49
N ALA A 79 -0.16 -9.06 10.50
CA ALA A 79 1.20 -9.18 9.99
C ALA A 79 1.63 -7.91 9.25
N ILE A 80 2.93 -7.62 9.29
CA ILE A 80 3.58 -6.59 8.47
C ILE A 80 4.62 -7.31 7.64
N ASN A 81 4.53 -7.20 6.31
CA ASN A 81 5.49 -7.80 5.40
C ASN A 81 6.34 -6.73 4.71
N TYR A 82 7.56 -6.56 5.21
CA TYR A 82 8.53 -5.60 4.70
C TYR A 82 9.13 -5.98 3.34
N ASN A 83 8.97 -7.22 2.89
CA ASN A 83 9.52 -7.66 1.60
C ASN A 83 8.58 -7.34 0.43
N ASN A 84 7.26 -7.43 0.63
CA ASN A 84 6.27 -7.12 -0.40
C ASN A 84 5.55 -5.77 -0.16
N PHE A 85 5.91 -5.07 0.93
CA PHE A 85 5.32 -3.82 1.38
C PHE A 85 3.81 -3.87 1.65
N THR A 86 3.31 -4.96 2.25
CA THR A 86 1.89 -5.12 2.61
C THR A 86 1.64 -5.36 4.11
N ILE A 87 0.58 -4.73 4.64
CA ILE A 87 0.14 -4.88 6.03
C ILE A 87 -1.17 -5.63 5.98
N ARG A 88 -1.24 -6.75 6.70
CA ARG A 88 -2.45 -7.55 6.79
C ARG A 88 -3.19 -7.23 8.07
N VAL A 89 -4.45 -6.85 7.93
CA VAL A 89 -5.33 -6.48 9.04
C VAL A 89 -6.64 -7.26 8.98
N VAL A 90 -7.29 -7.43 10.13
CA VAL A 90 -8.59 -8.10 10.27
C VAL A 90 -9.57 -7.13 10.93
N ASP A 91 -10.79 -7.06 10.40
CA ASP A 91 -11.89 -6.35 11.05
C ASP A 91 -12.25 -7.05 12.37
N PRO A 92 -12.26 -6.34 13.52
CA PRO A 92 -12.50 -6.94 14.83
C PRO A 92 -13.90 -7.54 15.01
N GLY A 93 -14.85 -7.24 14.13
CA GLY A 93 -16.17 -7.88 14.07
C GLY A 93 -16.13 -9.32 13.60
N VAL A 94 -15.10 -9.72 12.84
CA VAL A 94 -14.99 -11.06 12.27
C VAL A 94 -14.24 -12.00 13.22
N ARG A 95 -14.86 -13.14 13.53
CA ARG A 95 -14.34 -14.18 14.43
C ARG A 95 -14.38 -15.52 13.72
N GLN A 96 -13.22 -16.14 13.53
CA GLN A 96 -13.04 -17.36 12.74
C GLN A 96 -14.01 -18.52 13.10
N SER A 97 -14.38 -18.68 14.38
CA SER A 97 -15.25 -19.77 14.84
C SER A 97 -16.75 -19.46 14.77
N ASN A 98 -17.15 -18.25 14.39
CA ASN A 98 -18.54 -17.82 14.40
C ASN A 98 -18.94 -17.28 13.02
N CYS A 99 -19.63 -18.09 12.20
CA CYS A 99 -20.04 -17.67 10.87
C CYS A 99 -21.02 -16.49 10.86
N SER A 100 -21.71 -16.20 11.97
CA SER A 100 -22.58 -15.03 12.10
C SER A 100 -21.83 -13.73 12.39
N SER A 101 -20.53 -13.81 12.67
CA SER A 101 -19.71 -12.63 12.91
C SER A 101 -19.39 -11.93 11.60
N ILE A 102 -19.88 -10.70 11.44
CA ILE A 102 -19.69 -9.90 10.24
C ILE A 102 -18.74 -8.73 10.52
N PRO A 103 -18.07 -8.18 9.50
CA PRO A 103 -17.24 -6.98 9.67
C PRO A 103 -18.07 -5.81 10.22
N LEU A 104 -17.44 -4.99 11.06
CA LEU A 104 -18.06 -3.80 11.64
C LEU A 104 -18.02 -2.61 10.69
N TYR A 105 -16.99 -2.53 9.85
CA TYR A 105 -16.72 -1.35 9.05
C TYR A 105 -16.98 -1.62 7.56
N PHE A 106 -17.65 -0.66 6.92
CA PHE A 106 -17.72 -0.59 5.46
C PHE A 106 -16.38 -0.06 4.95
N LEU A 107 -15.73 -0.82 4.07
CA LEU A 107 -14.48 -0.42 3.44
C LEU A 107 -14.43 -0.94 2.00
N SER A 108 -14.26 -0.03 1.04
CA SER A 108 -14.14 -0.35 -0.38
C SER A 108 -12.85 0.24 -0.95
N ARG A 109 -12.46 -0.24 -2.14
CA ARG A 109 -11.27 0.27 -2.86
C ARG A 109 -11.32 1.79 -3.09
N SER A 110 -12.52 2.34 -3.27
CA SER A 110 -12.73 3.78 -3.45
C SER A 110 -12.31 4.62 -2.25
N ASN A 111 -12.24 4.05 -1.03
CA ASN A 111 -11.74 4.80 0.13
C ASN A 111 -10.26 5.19 -0.05
N PHE A 112 -9.47 4.36 -0.74
CA PHE A 112 -8.04 4.54 -0.99
C PHE A 112 -7.74 5.31 -2.28
N SER A 113 -8.78 5.75 -2.98
CA SER A 113 -8.67 6.49 -4.23
C SER A 113 -9.11 7.94 -3.97
N ASP A 114 -8.18 8.81 -3.60
CA ASP A 114 -8.51 10.22 -3.44
C ASP A 114 -8.73 10.85 -4.84
N SER A 115 -9.98 11.14 -5.18
CA SER A 115 -10.37 11.57 -6.53
C SER A 115 -10.53 13.09 -6.67
N TYR A 116 -10.21 13.89 -5.65
CA TYR A 116 -10.60 15.29 -5.64
C TYR A 116 -9.48 16.33 -5.71
N ASN A 117 -8.20 15.97 -5.54
CA ASN A 117 -7.11 16.96 -5.60
C ASN A 117 -6.02 16.57 -6.59
N PHE A 118 -6.20 16.99 -7.85
CA PHE A 118 -5.14 16.93 -8.88
C PHE A 118 -3.91 17.83 -8.56
N LEU A 119 -3.98 18.60 -7.47
CA LEU A 119 -2.98 19.59 -7.06
C LEU A 119 -2.40 19.39 -5.65
N GLU A 120 -2.80 18.36 -4.88
CA GLU A 120 -2.21 18.11 -3.56
C GLU A 120 -1.45 16.79 -3.47
N ILE A 121 -0.33 16.91 -2.75
CA ILE A 121 0.80 16.01 -2.58
C ILE A 121 0.48 14.82 -1.64
N ASP A 122 -0.78 14.62 -1.23
CA ASP A 122 -1.16 13.60 -0.26
C ASP A 122 -1.86 12.41 -0.93
N MET A 123 -1.06 11.59 -1.61
CA MET A 123 -1.51 10.22 -1.92
C MET A 123 -1.82 9.51 -0.62
N ASP A 124 -2.93 8.75 -0.59
CA ASP A 124 -3.26 7.89 0.54
C ASP A 124 -2.03 7.09 0.97
N ALA A 125 -1.79 7.02 2.29
CA ALA A 125 -0.67 6.30 2.86
C ALA A 125 -0.70 4.81 2.45
N TYR A 126 -1.89 4.27 2.18
CA TYR A 126 -2.08 2.90 1.77
C TYR A 126 -2.76 2.79 0.40
N GLN A 127 -2.47 1.69 -0.28
CA GLN A 127 -2.98 1.40 -1.62
C GLN A 127 -3.58 0.00 -1.66
N THR A 128 -4.64 -0.19 -2.44
CA THR A 128 -5.23 -1.52 -2.66
C THR A 128 -4.64 -2.25 -3.86
N THR A 129 -3.71 -1.62 -4.58
CA THR A 129 -3.01 -2.21 -5.72
C THR A 129 -1.50 -1.98 -5.63
N GLN A 130 -0.75 -2.77 -6.40
CA GLN A 130 0.67 -2.62 -6.62
C GLN A 130 0.98 -2.70 -8.10
N GLU A 131 1.77 -1.76 -8.60
CA GLU A 131 2.22 -1.77 -10.00
C GLU A 131 3.29 -2.84 -10.21
N ARG A 132 3.06 -3.73 -11.18
CA ARG A 132 3.95 -4.85 -11.50
C ARG A 132 4.19 -4.96 -12.99
N LEU A 133 5.44 -5.22 -13.38
CA LEU A 133 5.77 -5.56 -14.76
C LEU A 133 5.17 -6.90 -15.16
N SER A 134 4.52 -6.92 -16.31
CA SER A 134 4.05 -8.14 -16.95
C SER A 134 5.22 -9.01 -17.39
N GLU A 135 4.92 -10.30 -17.57
CA GLU A 135 5.77 -11.16 -18.39
C GLU A 135 5.88 -10.58 -19.81
N PRO A 136 7.02 -10.78 -20.49
CA PRO A 136 7.27 -10.16 -21.79
C PRO A 136 6.30 -10.70 -22.84
N ILE A 137 5.59 -9.80 -23.50
CA ILE A 137 4.71 -10.12 -24.62
C ILE A 137 5.51 -9.95 -25.91
N TYR A 138 5.39 -10.90 -26.83
CA TYR A 138 6.06 -10.88 -28.13
C TYR A 138 5.05 -10.55 -29.22
N PHE A 139 5.22 -9.39 -29.87
CA PHE A 139 4.40 -8.98 -31.01
C PHE A 139 5.31 -8.62 -32.18
N ASN A 140 5.18 -9.32 -33.32
CA ASN A 140 6.03 -9.10 -34.51
C ASN A 140 7.55 -9.03 -34.21
N HIS A 141 8.08 -9.96 -33.41
CA HIS A 141 9.48 -9.99 -32.94
C HIS A 141 9.93 -8.82 -32.05
N ILE A 142 9.00 -7.97 -31.60
CA ILE A 142 9.26 -6.93 -30.59
C ILE A 142 8.89 -7.49 -29.22
N ARG A 143 9.82 -7.37 -28.26
CA ARG A 143 9.57 -7.67 -26.85
C ARG A 143 9.00 -6.43 -26.18
N MET A 144 7.80 -6.53 -25.63
CA MET A 144 7.14 -5.47 -24.85
C MET A 144 6.84 -5.94 -23.43
N ARG A 145 6.73 -4.99 -22.50
CA ARG A 145 6.27 -5.22 -21.13
C ARG A 145 5.22 -4.18 -20.80
N GLU A 146 4.17 -4.61 -20.12
CA GLU A 146 3.09 -3.76 -19.63
C GLU A 146 3.25 -3.57 -18.13
N VAL A 147 2.83 -2.40 -17.63
CA VAL A 147 2.71 -2.15 -16.20
C VAL A 147 1.28 -2.47 -15.81
N LEU A 148 1.11 -3.47 -14.94
CA LEU A 148 -0.18 -3.95 -14.48
C LEU A 148 -0.40 -3.56 -13.02
N SER A 149 -1.50 -2.86 -12.75
CA SER A 149 -1.94 -2.60 -11.38
C SER A 149 -2.61 -3.85 -10.82
N LYS A 150 -1.89 -4.60 -9.98
CA LYS A 150 -2.41 -5.84 -9.37
C LYS A 150 -3.04 -5.56 -8.00
N PRO A 151 -4.29 -5.99 -7.75
CA PRO A 151 -4.89 -5.85 -6.42
C PRO A 151 -4.12 -6.68 -5.38
N VAL A 152 -3.97 -6.11 -4.18
CA VAL A 152 -3.44 -6.84 -3.00
C VAL A 152 -4.56 -7.45 -2.15
N SER A 153 -5.79 -7.03 -2.39
CA SER A 153 -7.00 -7.54 -1.74
C SER A 153 -8.17 -7.58 -2.71
N GLU A 154 -8.99 -8.61 -2.57
CA GLU A 154 -10.33 -8.69 -3.14
C GLU A 154 -11.36 -8.17 -2.13
N HIS A 155 -12.65 -8.33 -2.42
CA HIS A 155 -13.72 -7.91 -1.51
C HIS A 155 -14.91 -8.87 -1.56
N VAL A 156 -15.70 -8.82 -0.49
CA VAL A 156 -17.00 -9.47 -0.39
C VAL A 156 -18.06 -8.38 -0.31
N VAL A 157 -19.07 -8.49 -1.17
CA VAL A 157 -20.25 -7.63 -1.18
C VAL A 157 -21.41 -8.37 -0.55
N PHE A 158 -21.91 -7.81 0.55
CA PHE A 158 -23.08 -8.29 1.26
C PHE A 158 -24.31 -7.58 0.72
N MET A 159 -25.30 -8.35 0.29
CA MET A 159 -26.53 -7.90 -0.34
C MET A 159 -27.73 -8.28 0.51
N ASN A 160 -28.77 -7.44 0.48
CA ASN A 160 -30.07 -7.74 1.02
C ASN A 160 -31.12 -7.57 -0.07
N CYS A 161 -31.89 -8.63 -0.30
CA CYS A 161 -32.89 -8.70 -1.36
C CYS A 161 -34.29 -8.86 -0.76
N ASN A 162 -35.30 -8.29 -1.42
CA ASN A 162 -36.71 -8.45 -1.03
C ASN A 162 -37.33 -9.78 -1.55
N HIS A 163 -36.61 -10.54 -2.37
CA HIS A 163 -37.00 -11.85 -2.90
C HIS A 163 -35.79 -12.78 -3.00
N THR A 164 -36.06 -14.07 -3.22
CA THR A 164 -35.04 -15.09 -3.46
C THR A 164 -34.42 -14.94 -4.84
N VAL A 165 -33.09 -15.00 -4.93
CA VAL A 165 -32.35 -15.08 -6.19
C VAL A 165 -32.05 -16.55 -6.51
N SER A 166 -32.57 -17.07 -7.62
CA SER A 166 -32.47 -18.48 -8.01
C SER A 166 -31.53 -18.77 -9.19
N ASP A 167 -31.29 -17.79 -10.05
CA ASP A 167 -30.64 -18.00 -11.36
C ASP A 167 -29.33 -17.22 -11.53
N ASN A 168 -28.77 -16.71 -10.43
CA ASN A 168 -27.53 -15.95 -10.43
C ASN A 168 -26.50 -16.58 -9.50
N GLY A 169 -25.55 -17.33 -10.08
CA GLY A 169 -24.52 -18.07 -9.34
C GLY A 169 -23.55 -17.20 -8.53
N LYS A 170 -23.57 -15.87 -8.70
CA LYS A 170 -22.78 -14.94 -7.89
C LYS A 170 -23.38 -14.69 -6.50
N TYR A 171 -24.69 -14.84 -6.34
CA TYR A 171 -25.41 -14.56 -5.10
C TYR A 171 -25.38 -15.79 -4.19
N VAL A 172 -24.37 -15.85 -3.32
CA VAL A 172 -24.21 -16.95 -2.37
C VAL A 172 -25.12 -16.72 -1.17
N ASP A 173 -26.05 -17.64 -0.91
CA ASP A 173 -26.91 -17.58 0.27
C ASP A 173 -26.06 -17.64 1.55
N THR A 174 -26.32 -16.70 2.45
CA THR A 174 -25.61 -16.57 3.73
C THR A 174 -26.39 -17.15 4.90
N ALA A 175 -27.62 -17.61 4.67
CA ALA A 175 -28.42 -18.28 5.68
C ALA A 175 -27.81 -19.65 6.06
N PRO A 176 -27.92 -20.07 7.34
CA PRO A 176 -28.51 -19.34 8.47
C PRO A 176 -27.52 -18.42 9.19
N CYS A 177 -26.30 -18.26 8.68
CA CYS A 177 -25.22 -17.59 9.40
C CYS A 177 -25.47 -16.09 9.58
N VAL A 178 -25.77 -15.37 8.50
CA VAL A 178 -26.02 -13.92 8.58
C VAL A 178 -27.50 -13.67 8.79
N ASN A 179 -27.83 -12.97 9.88
CA ASN A 179 -29.19 -12.49 10.14
C ASN A 179 -29.11 -11.04 10.62
N TRP A 180 -29.38 -10.09 9.73
CA TRP A 180 -29.39 -8.65 10.08
C TRP A 180 -30.67 -8.20 10.79
N HIS A 181 -31.53 -9.13 11.23
CA HIS A 181 -32.86 -8.84 11.75
C HIS A 181 -33.73 -8.00 10.78
N SER A 182 -33.34 -7.93 9.50
CA SER A 182 -34.08 -7.28 8.44
C SER A 182 -35.01 -8.28 7.74
N LYS A 183 -36.16 -7.81 7.28
CA LYS A 183 -36.98 -8.57 6.34
C LYS A 183 -36.22 -8.68 5.01
N GLY A 184 -36.00 -9.89 4.52
CA GLY A 184 -35.34 -10.13 3.24
C GLY A 184 -34.45 -11.37 3.24
N TYR A 185 -33.79 -11.58 2.11
CA TYR A 185 -32.83 -12.65 1.87
C TYR A 185 -31.42 -12.05 1.78
N THR A 186 -30.47 -12.63 2.50
CA THR A 186 -29.12 -12.10 2.63
C THR A 186 -28.15 -12.91 1.80
N TYR A 187 -27.43 -12.23 0.91
CA TYR A 187 -26.47 -12.86 0.00
C TYR A 187 -25.08 -12.26 0.18
N ALA A 188 -24.07 -13.04 -0.16
CA ALA A 188 -22.69 -12.58 -0.27
C ALA A 188 -22.19 -12.84 -1.69
N ILE A 189 -21.43 -11.89 -2.23
CA ILE A 189 -20.83 -11.96 -3.57
C ILE A 189 -19.33 -11.79 -3.39
N ALA A 190 -18.55 -12.69 -3.98
CA ALA A 190 -17.09 -12.59 -3.98
C ALA A 190 -16.62 -11.79 -5.21
N GLY A 191 -15.82 -10.76 -4.98
CA GLY A 191 -15.25 -9.92 -6.03
C GLY A 191 -16.22 -8.87 -6.57
N ASP A 192 -15.90 -8.39 -7.76
CA ASP A 192 -16.60 -7.27 -8.41
C ASP A 192 -18.02 -7.63 -8.87
N LEU A 193 -18.92 -6.67 -8.64
CA LEU A 193 -20.29 -6.68 -9.15
C LEU A 193 -20.44 -5.56 -10.17
N ILE A 194 -20.70 -5.91 -11.44
CA ILE A 194 -21.04 -4.90 -12.46
C ILE A 194 -22.53 -4.56 -12.40
N ALA A 195 -22.90 -3.38 -12.90
CA ALA A 195 -24.27 -2.88 -12.83
C ALA A 195 -25.30 -3.84 -13.47
N GLU A 196 -24.90 -4.58 -14.50
CA GLU A 196 -25.75 -5.56 -15.21
C GLU A 196 -26.05 -6.81 -14.38
N GLU A 197 -25.25 -7.11 -13.36
CA GLU A 197 -25.40 -8.28 -12.47
C GLU A 197 -26.18 -7.95 -11.20
N LEU A 198 -26.57 -6.69 -11.03
CA LEU A 198 -27.37 -6.26 -9.89
C LEU A 198 -28.82 -6.68 -10.07
N GLU A 199 -29.27 -7.61 -9.24
CA GLU A 199 -30.66 -8.08 -9.25
C GLU A 199 -31.60 -6.98 -8.74
N VAL A 200 -32.74 -6.82 -9.40
CA VAL A 200 -33.76 -5.85 -9.02
C VAL A 200 -34.21 -6.15 -7.58
N GLY A 201 -34.48 -5.13 -6.77
CA GLY A 201 -34.93 -5.34 -5.39
C GLY A 201 -33.85 -5.83 -4.41
N CYS A 202 -32.60 -5.96 -4.87
CA CYS A 202 -31.43 -6.14 -4.03
C CYS A 202 -30.70 -4.81 -3.79
N ASN A 203 -30.18 -4.62 -2.58
CA ASN A 203 -29.37 -3.47 -2.22
C ASN A 203 -28.07 -3.90 -1.52
N VAL A 204 -26.98 -3.19 -1.80
CA VAL A 204 -25.71 -3.35 -1.07
C VAL A 204 -25.96 -2.98 0.40
N LYS A 205 -25.52 -3.86 1.31
CA LYS A 205 -25.53 -3.64 2.76
C LYS A 205 -24.14 -3.35 3.30
N LEU A 206 -23.14 -4.05 2.81
CA LEU A 206 -21.76 -3.93 3.28
C LEU A 206 -20.79 -4.35 2.18
N VAL A 207 -19.68 -3.63 2.06
CA VAL A 207 -18.52 -4.05 1.28
C VAL A 207 -17.34 -4.16 2.23
N THR A 208 -16.59 -5.26 2.14
CA THR A 208 -15.46 -5.53 3.01
C THR A 208 -14.33 -6.21 2.21
N PRO A 209 -13.06 -5.82 2.40
CA PRO A 209 -11.95 -6.45 1.71
C PRO A 209 -11.54 -7.80 2.33
N THR A 210 -10.83 -8.62 1.54
CA THR A 210 -10.21 -9.90 1.95
C THR A 210 -9.02 -10.23 1.05
N SER A 211 -7.96 -10.84 1.60
CA SER A 211 -6.76 -11.24 0.85
C SER A 211 -6.48 -12.75 0.91
N TRP A 212 -7.52 -13.56 1.16
CA TRP A 212 -7.35 -15.01 1.16
C TRP A 212 -7.09 -15.54 -0.26
N TRP A 213 -5.86 -16.02 -0.49
CA TRP A 213 -5.51 -16.78 -1.69
C TRP A 213 -6.37 -18.05 -1.73
N GLY A 214 -7.22 -18.12 -2.74
CA GLY A 214 -8.20 -19.19 -2.83
C GLY A 214 -9.59 -18.73 -3.25
N LEU A 215 -9.83 -17.41 -3.41
CA LEU A 215 -11.01 -16.82 -4.04
C LEU A 215 -10.95 -16.76 -5.61
N ASN A 216 -10.17 -17.64 -6.25
CA ASN A 216 -9.95 -17.70 -7.71
C ASN A 216 -10.89 -18.63 -8.53
N THR A 217 -11.96 -19.16 -7.96
CA THR A 217 -12.90 -20.12 -8.55
C THR A 217 -14.34 -19.61 -8.39
N PRO A 218 -15.19 -19.71 -9.41
CA PRO A 218 -16.41 -18.91 -9.50
C PRO A 218 -17.57 -19.29 -8.54
N GLN A 219 -17.39 -20.23 -7.62
CA GLN A 219 -18.45 -20.65 -6.68
C GLN A 219 -17.87 -20.92 -5.29
N TYR A 220 -17.99 -19.94 -4.40
CA TYR A 220 -17.65 -20.11 -2.99
C TYR A 220 -18.88 -20.36 -2.15
N SER A 221 -18.75 -21.24 -1.16
CA SER A 221 -19.70 -21.26 -0.05
C SER A 221 -19.51 -20.03 0.83
N TYR A 222 -20.58 -19.60 1.52
CA TYR A 222 -20.46 -18.51 2.49
C TYR A 222 -19.42 -18.82 3.58
N SER A 223 -19.26 -20.09 3.97
CA SER A 223 -18.24 -20.49 4.94
C SER A 223 -16.81 -20.22 4.46
N GLU A 224 -16.52 -20.41 3.17
CA GLU A 224 -15.21 -20.09 2.60
C GLU A 224 -14.98 -18.58 2.54
N MET A 225 -16.01 -17.82 2.14
CA MET A 225 -15.95 -16.36 2.15
C MET A 225 -15.75 -15.82 3.57
N HIS A 226 -16.39 -16.41 4.58
CA HIS A 226 -16.23 -16.03 5.98
C HIS A 226 -14.83 -16.37 6.51
N LYS A 227 -14.27 -17.54 6.17
CA LYS A 227 -12.87 -17.87 6.47
C LYS A 227 -11.91 -16.86 5.84
N ALA A 228 -12.20 -16.43 4.62
CA ALA A 228 -11.42 -15.40 3.95
C ALA A 228 -11.47 -14.07 4.72
N LEU A 229 -12.66 -13.63 5.15
CA LEU A 229 -12.81 -12.43 5.99
C LEU A 229 -12.07 -12.56 7.33
N ALA A 230 -12.08 -13.75 7.95
CA ALA A 230 -11.39 -13.99 9.22
C ALA A 230 -9.86 -13.97 9.11
N TYR A 231 -9.31 -14.24 7.92
CA TYR A 231 -7.89 -14.03 7.63
C TYR A 231 -7.52 -12.56 7.47
N GLY A 232 -8.48 -11.77 7.00
CA GLY A 232 -8.35 -10.35 6.79
C GLY A 232 -7.89 -9.99 5.39
N PHE A 233 -7.39 -8.78 5.26
CA PHE A 233 -7.00 -8.19 3.99
C PHE A 233 -5.67 -7.46 4.10
N GLU A 234 -4.97 -7.41 2.98
CA GLU A 234 -3.71 -6.71 2.79
C GLU A 234 -3.96 -5.36 2.15
N ILE A 235 -3.23 -4.35 2.62
CA ILE A 235 -3.07 -3.06 1.94
C ILE A 235 -1.59 -2.77 1.81
N SER A 236 -1.23 -2.04 0.76
CA SER A 236 0.15 -1.79 0.37
C SER A 236 0.62 -0.41 0.85
N TRP A 237 1.86 -0.31 1.36
CA TRP A 237 2.56 0.96 1.57
C TRP A 237 3.73 1.14 0.58
N MET A 238 3.68 0.41 -0.55
CA MET A 238 4.73 0.39 -1.57
C MET A 238 5.17 1.80 -1.99
N ASN A 239 4.26 2.77 -2.12
CA ASN A 239 4.61 4.15 -2.42
C ASN A 239 5.67 4.72 -1.46
N ARG A 240 5.50 4.56 -0.14
CA ARG A 240 6.48 5.02 0.85
C ARG A 240 7.79 4.27 0.74
N ALA A 241 7.73 2.95 0.59
CA ALA A 241 8.94 2.14 0.40
C ALA A 241 9.72 2.60 -0.84
N CYS A 242 9.02 2.97 -1.91
CA CYS A 242 9.63 3.46 -3.13
C CYS A 242 10.22 4.85 -3.00
N GLN A 243 9.58 5.75 -2.25
CA GLN A 243 10.19 7.02 -1.88
C GLN A 243 11.50 6.80 -1.11
N ASP A 244 11.53 5.85 -0.16
CA ASP A 244 12.72 5.54 0.62
C ASP A 244 13.84 4.90 -0.20
N ILE A 245 13.50 3.91 -1.04
CA ILE A 245 14.48 3.12 -1.80
C ILE A 245 14.99 3.88 -3.03
N CYS A 246 14.10 4.61 -3.72
CA CYS A 246 14.41 5.30 -4.97
C CYS A 246 14.81 6.77 -4.78
N ALA A 247 14.87 7.30 -3.56
CA ALA A 247 15.22 8.70 -3.25
C ALA A 247 16.51 9.20 -3.95
N ASN A 248 17.52 8.34 -4.11
CA ASN A 248 18.80 8.71 -4.74
C ASN A 248 18.75 8.77 -6.28
N SER A 249 17.64 8.36 -6.89
CA SER A 249 17.45 8.36 -8.35
C SER A 249 16.78 9.63 -8.88
N MET A 250 16.25 10.48 -8.00
CA MET A 250 15.43 11.63 -8.33
C MET A 250 16.03 12.98 -7.93
N ASP A 251 15.85 13.96 -8.81
CA ASP A 251 15.84 15.37 -8.43
C ASP A 251 14.49 15.64 -7.74
N SER A 252 14.45 16.51 -6.74
CA SER A 252 13.34 16.70 -5.79
C SER A 252 12.03 17.24 -6.38
N SER A 253 11.83 17.17 -7.70
CA SER A 253 10.70 17.72 -8.46
C SER A 253 9.89 16.67 -9.26
N MET A 254 10.27 15.39 -9.22
CA MET A 254 9.56 14.31 -9.92
C MET A 254 9.19 13.20 -8.92
N ASP A 255 7.92 12.80 -8.91
CA ASP A 255 7.39 11.80 -7.97
C ASP A 255 7.96 10.40 -8.25
N GLY A 256 8.46 9.76 -7.19
CA GLY A 256 9.19 8.49 -7.18
C GLY A 256 8.36 7.28 -7.57
N SER A 257 7.99 7.16 -8.85
CA SER A 257 7.31 5.96 -9.33
C SER A 257 8.26 4.75 -9.37
N CYS A 258 7.82 3.63 -8.81
CA CYS A 258 8.51 2.36 -8.85
C CYS A 258 7.53 1.27 -9.29
N ILE A 259 8.07 0.16 -9.79
CA ILE A 259 7.27 -1.00 -10.19
C ILE A 259 7.96 -2.29 -9.72
N TRP A 260 7.19 -3.32 -9.40
CA TRP A 260 7.76 -4.65 -9.19
C TRP A 260 8.25 -5.23 -10.52
N ASP A 261 9.52 -5.59 -10.61
CA ASP A 261 10.03 -6.35 -11.75
C ASP A 261 9.61 -7.83 -11.67
N THR A 262 9.87 -8.56 -12.76
CA THR A 262 9.56 -10.01 -12.83
C THR A 262 10.40 -10.86 -11.86
N SER A 263 11.46 -10.31 -11.27
CA SER A 263 12.28 -10.96 -10.26
C SER A 263 11.82 -10.71 -8.82
N GLY A 264 10.77 -9.89 -8.63
CA GLY A 264 10.28 -9.49 -7.32
C GLY A 264 11.19 -8.47 -6.65
N ARG A 265 11.85 -7.60 -7.42
CA ARG A 265 12.57 -6.42 -6.94
C ARG A 265 11.87 -5.15 -7.37
N LEU A 266 12.03 -4.08 -6.61
CA LEU A 266 11.57 -2.76 -7.04
C LEU A 266 12.49 -2.20 -8.12
N ASP A 267 11.93 -1.91 -9.27
CA ASP A 267 12.57 -1.15 -10.35
C ASP A 267 12.20 0.33 -10.20
N CYS A 268 13.21 1.15 -9.92
CA CYS A 268 13.11 2.60 -9.81
C CYS A 268 13.17 3.21 -11.22
N SER A 269 12.07 3.13 -11.96
CA SER A 269 11.99 3.75 -13.28
C SER A 269 11.75 5.26 -13.13
N LEU A 270 12.60 6.07 -13.78
CA LEU A 270 12.33 7.48 -14.01
C LEU A 270 11.20 7.59 -15.02
N ASN A 271 9.97 7.80 -14.56
CA ASN A 271 8.89 8.22 -15.44
C ASN A 271 9.21 9.63 -15.96
N CYS A 272 9.87 9.75 -17.13
CA CYS A 272 9.99 10.99 -17.92
C CYS A 272 8.59 11.42 -18.47
N HIS A 273 7.49 11.24 -17.71
CA HIS A 273 6.11 11.51 -18.14
C HIS A 273 5.68 12.97 -17.94
N ARG A 274 6.25 13.68 -16.96
CA ARG A 274 5.79 15.05 -16.61
C ARG A 274 6.49 16.19 -17.34
N PHE A 275 7.61 15.94 -18.03
CA PHE A 275 8.43 17.06 -18.53
C PHE A 275 7.95 17.69 -19.84
N LEU A 276 7.05 17.07 -20.59
CA LEU A 276 6.46 17.70 -21.75
C LEU A 276 5.00 17.24 -21.89
N SER A 277 4.07 18.19 -21.89
CA SER A 277 2.78 18.11 -22.58
C SER A 277 2.92 17.83 -24.09
N ILE A 278 4.10 17.41 -24.55
CA ILE A 278 4.50 17.00 -25.89
C ILE A 278 5.50 15.84 -25.75
N LEU A 279 5.07 14.66 -25.27
CA LEU A 279 5.79 13.42 -25.56
C LEU A 279 4.91 12.17 -25.41
N SER A 280 3.82 12.15 -26.16
CA SER A 280 3.24 10.94 -26.77
C SER A 280 4.20 10.25 -27.77
N ILE A 281 5.53 10.34 -27.57
CA ILE A 281 6.55 9.90 -28.54
C ILE A 281 7.47 8.79 -28.02
N CYS A 282 7.60 8.56 -26.70
CA CYS A 282 8.33 7.34 -26.26
C CYS A 282 7.45 6.06 -26.44
N GLU A 283 6.16 6.22 -26.80
CA GLU A 283 5.23 5.09 -27.02
C GLU A 283 4.88 4.75 -28.47
N MET A 284 5.36 5.46 -29.51
CA MET A 284 4.83 5.16 -30.86
C MET A 284 5.77 5.08 -32.08
N ARG A 285 7.11 5.27 -32.00
CA ARG A 285 7.93 4.95 -33.22
C ARG A 285 9.44 4.81 -33.15
N LEU A 286 10.11 4.89 -32.00
CA LEU A 286 11.59 4.82 -31.99
C LEU A 286 12.10 3.55 -31.33
N ARG A 287 12.66 2.68 -32.18
CA ARG A 287 13.24 1.36 -31.93
C ARG A 287 14.45 1.33 -30.98
N ASN A 288 14.72 2.36 -30.19
CA ASN A 288 15.91 2.45 -29.36
C ASN A 288 15.62 3.04 -27.97
N GLN A 289 15.47 2.17 -26.97
CA GLN A 289 15.54 2.53 -25.55
C GLN A 289 16.83 3.29 -25.21
N ILE A 290 17.92 3.04 -25.95
CA ILE A 290 19.19 3.76 -25.84
C ILE A 290 19.03 5.25 -26.18
N LEU A 291 18.17 5.61 -27.14
CA LEU A 291 17.95 6.99 -27.56
C LEU A 291 17.08 7.75 -26.55
N CYS A 292 16.03 7.12 -25.99
CA CYS A 292 15.20 7.74 -24.93
C CYS A 292 16.06 7.95 -23.65
N LYS A 293 16.96 7.01 -23.33
CA LYS A 293 17.94 7.13 -22.23
C LYS A 293 19.00 8.22 -22.51
N ALA A 294 19.49 8.32 -23.76
CA ALA A 294 20.43 9.37 -24.18
C ALA A 294 19.79 10.77 -24.16
N ILE A 295 18.52 10.90 -24.54
CA ILE A 295 17.77 12.17 -24.49
C ILE A 295 17.51 12.58 -23.03
N CYS A 296 17.03 11.69 -22.15
CA CYS A 296 16.87 12.03 -20.73
C CYS A 296 18.25 12.32 -20.07
N MET A 297 19.38 11.73 -20.54
CA MET A 297 20.74 12.11 -20.10
C MET A 297 21.21 13.47 -20.65
N TYR A 298 20.92 13.80 -21.90
CA TYR A 298 21.29 15.08 -22.53
C TYR A 298 20.54 16.25 -21.88
N VAL A 299 19.24 16.09 -21.62
CA VAL A 299 18.43 17.09 -20.89
C VAL A 299 18.96 17.30 -19.47
N LYS A 300 19.38 16.22 -18.77
CA LYS A 300 20.09 16.32 -17.48
C LYS A 300 21.39 17.13 -17.56
N GLN A 301 22.08 17.11 -18.70
CA GLN A 301 23.36 17.79 -18.87
C GLN A 301 23.18 19.28 -19.18
N VAL A 302 22.12 19.66 -19.91
CA VAL A 302 21.75 21.05 -20.20
C VAL A 302 21.24 21.79 -18.96
N GLN A 303 20.53 21.13 -18.03
CA GLN A 303 20.06 21.78 -16.80
C GLN A 303 21.15 21.94 -15.71
N LYS A 304 22.25 21.18 -15.81
CA LYS A 304 23.37 21.26 -14.83
C LYS A 304 24.32 22.43 -15.10
N ASN A 305 24.23 23.05 -16.27
CA ASN A 305 24.92 24.27 -16.66
C ASN A 305 23.93 25.18 -17.41
N PRO A 306 23.13 26.00 -16.71
CA PRO A 306 22.44 27.09 -17.36
C PRO A 306 23.49 28.14 -17.72
N GLU A 307 23.71 28.38 -19.01
CA GLU A 307 24.22 29.68 -19.45
C GLU A 307 23.14 30.75 -19.23
#